data_AF-A0AAW9I8P8-F1
#
_entry.id   AF-A0AAW9I8P8-F1
#
_cell.length_a   1.000
_cell.length_b   1.000
_cell.length_c   1.000
_cell.angle_alpha   90.00
_cell.angle_beta   90.00
_cell.angle_gamma   90.00
#
_symmetry.space_group_name_H-M   'P 1'
#
loop_
_entity.id
_entity.type
_entity.pdbx_description
1 polymer ?
#
loop_
_entity_poly.entity_id
_entity_poly.type
_entity_poly.pdbx_seq_one_letter_code
_entity_poly.pdbx_strand_id
1 'polypeptide(L)'
;MKFKKKVSSLLVAMTIVASSIVPSFADGTRVVTIGVNNTTEQRQKIFSYFGVKENEVQVLEVNNKEEREYLGGVATEAQLGTKTYSCSYVEPTNSGGINVKTANITWVTSSMVASTLSTAGMTNA
;
A
#
# COMPACT_ATOMS: atom_id res chain seq x y z
N MET A 1 51.44 7.46 -25.83
CA MET A 1 51.00 6.90 -24.52
C MET A 1 49.86 7.69 -23.85
N LYS A 2 49.82 9.04 -23.93
CA LYS A 2 48.77 9.88 -23.30
C LYS A 2 47.36 9.70 -23.90
N PHE A 3 47.24 9.48 -25.22
CA PHE A 3 45.95 9.30 -25.90
C PHE A 3 45.26 7.96 -25.53
N LYS A 4 46.02 6.86 -25.46
CA LYS A 4 45.51 5.54 -25.01
C LYS A 4 45.00 5.56 -23.56
N LYS A 5 45.64 6.35 -22.68
CA LYS A 5 45.18 6.55 -21.29
C LYS A 5 43.88 7.38 -21.21
N LYS A 6 43.69 8.39 -22.08
CA LYS A 6 42.45 9.18 -22.15
C LYS A 6 41.26 8.35 -22.67
N VAL A 7 41.48 7.51 -23.68
CA VAL A 7 40.45 6.59 -24.21
C VAL A 7 40.05 5.55 -23.16
N SER A 8 41.02 4.98 -22.44
CA SER A 8 40.75 4.03 -21.35
C SER A 8 39.99 4.68 -20.18
N SER A 9 40.31 5.93 -19.84
CA SER A 9 39.59 6.67 -18.79
C SER A 9 38.15 7.00 -19.19
N LEU A 10 37.89 7.29 -20.46
CA LEU A 10 36.55 7.57 -20.98
C LEU A 10 35.68 6.31 -21.00
N LEU A 11 36.27 5.17 -21.35
CA LEU A 11 35.60 3.87 -21.32
C LEU A 11 35.18 3.47 -19.90
N VAL A 12 36.06 3.65 -18.91
CA VAL A 12 35.73 3.34 -17.50
C VAL A 12 34.64 4.29 -16.97
N ALA A 13 34.68 5.58 -17.33
CA ALA A 13 33.65 6.53 -16.94
C ALA A 13 32.28 6.19 -17.53
N MET A 14 32.22 5.75 -18.80
CA MET A 14 30.96 5.29 -19.42
C MET A 14 30.38 4.05 -18.73
N THR A 15 31.22 3.11 -18.29
CA THR A 15 30.75 1.89 -17.60
C THR A 15 30.13 2.19 -16.23
N ILE A 16 30.60 3.23 -15.52
CA ILE A 16 30.05 3.65 -14.21
C ILE A 16 28.71 4.39 -14.37
N VAL A 17 28.54 5.15 -15.45
CA VAL A 17 27.27 5.83 -15.74
C VAL A 17 26.21 4.86 -16.26
N ALA A 18 26.60 3.80 -16.97
CA ALA A 18 25.68 2.77 -17.44
C ALA A 18 25.13 1.88 -16.31
N SER A 19 25.88 1.68 -15.21
CA SER A 19 25.46 0.83 -14.09
C SER A 19 24.56 1.53 -13.06
N SER A 20 24.33 2.84 -13.19
CA SER A 20 23.52 3.63 -12.25
C SER A 20 22.05 3.77 -12.65
N ILE A 21 21.62 3.17 -13.78
CA ILE A 21 20.22 3.14 -14.20
C ILE A 21 19.55 1.88 -13.66
N VAL A 22 19.38 1.80 -12.34
CA VAL A 22 18.44 0.85 -11.74
C VAL A 22 17.05 1.50 -11.77
N PRO A 23 16.08 1.00 -12.56
CA PRO A 23 14.71 1.48 -12.47
C PRO A 23 14.18 1.17 -11.06
N SER A 24 13.80 2.20 -10.31
CA SER A 24 13.07 2.02 -9.06
C SER A 24 11.62 1.70 -9.41
N PHE A 25 11.15 0.51 -9.03
CA PHE A 25 9.71 0.21 -9.02
C PHE A 25 9.08 0.95 -7.83
N ALA A 26 8.82 2.24 -8.01
CA ALA A 26 8.14 3.08 -7.01
C ALA A 26 6.61 2.95 -7.11
N ASP A 27 6.09 2.57 -8.28
CA ASP A 27 4.67 2.51 -8.54
C ASP A 27 4.14 1.07 -8.42
N GLY A 28 3.08 0.89 -7.64
CA GLY A 28 2.02 -0.05 -8.03
C GLY A 28 1.87 -1.36 -7.27
N THR A 29 2.42 -1.53 -6.05
CA THR A 29 2.04 -2.71 -5.27
C THR A 29 0.60 -2.56 -4.77
N ARG A 30 -0.28 -3.41 -5.29
CA ARG A 30 -1.64 -3.55 -4.80
C ARG A 30 -1.61 -4.29 -3.47
N VAL A 31 -2.21 -3.71 -2.44
CA VAL A 31 -2.16 -4.25 -1.08
C VAL A 31 -3.58 -4.54 -0.61
N VAL A 32 -3.77 -5.73 -0.05
CA VAL A 32 -4.97 -6.12 0.68
C VAL A 32 -4.60 -6.29 2.14
N THR A 33 -5.26 -5.57 3.04
CA THR A 33 -5.17 -5.81 4.48
C THR A 33 -6.36 -6.65 4.95
N ILE A 34 -6.10 -7.62 5.83
CA ILE A 34 -7.12 -8.51 6.39
C ILE A 34 -6.92 -8.64 7.89
N GLY A 35 -7.99 -8.43 8.64
CA GLY A 35 -7.99 -8.65 10.07
C GLY A 35 -7.81 -10.13 10.45
N VAL A 36 -6.98 -10.39 11.46
CA VAL A 36 -6.61 -11.75 11.90
C VAL A 36 -7.79 -12.63 12.37
N ASN A 37 -8.95 -12.03 12.66
CA ASN A 37 -10.11 -12.80 13.12
C ASN A 37 -11.06 -13.24 11.98
N ASN A 38 -10.71 -12.92 10.73
CA ASN A 38 -11.46 -13.41 9.57
C ASN A 38 -11.17 -14.91 9.33
N THR A 39 -12.24 -15.70 9.20
CA THR A 39 -12.17 -17.11 8.80
C THR A 39 -11.72 -17.25 7.34
N THR A 40 -11.23 -18.43 6.95
CA THR A 40 -10.83 -18.73 5.56
C THR A 40 -11.94 -18.45 4.55
N GLU A 41 -13.19 -18.78 4.91
CA GLU A 41 -14.36 -18.53 4.07
C GLU A 41 -14.66 -17.03 3.92
N GLN A 42 -14.49 -16.25 5.00
CA GLN A 42 -14.60 -14.79 4.94
C GLN A 42 -13.49 -14.17 4.10
N ARG A 43 -12.25 -14.67 4.21
CA ARG A 43 -11.13 -14.22 3.38
C ARG A 43 -11.43 -14.40 1.90
N GLN A 44 -11.95 -15.56 1.49
CA GLN A 44 -12.35 -15.80 0.10
C GLN A 44 -13.44 -14.83 -0.38
N LYS A 45 -14.43 -14.53 0.46
CA LYS A 45 -15.47 -13.54 0.15
C LYS A 45 -14.90 -12.14 -0.01
N ILE A 46 -13.93 -11.75 0.82
CA ILE A 46 -13.24 -10.46 0.75
C ILE A 46 -12.51 -10.32 -0.59
N PHE A 47 -11.70 -11.31 -0.97
CA PHE A 47 -11.00 -11.31 -2.26
C PHE A 47 -11.96 -11.27 -3.45
N SER A 48 -13.05 -12.04 -3.39
CA SER A 48 -14.11 -12.01 -4.40
C SER A 48 -14.77 -10.62 -4.51
N TYR A 49 -15.05 -9.98 -3.37
CA TYR A 49 -15.61 -8.63 -3.33
C TYR A 49 -14.66 -7.58 -3.93
N PHE A 50 -13.36 -7.70 -3.64
CA PHE A 50 -12.35 -6.81 -4.22
C PHE A 50 -12.01 -7.15 -5.69
N GLY A 51 -12.44 -8.30 -6.19
CA GLY A 51 -12.18 -8.72 -7.57
C GLY A 51 -10.71 -9.04 -7.85
N VAL A 52 -9.93 -9.37 -6.83
CA VAL A 52 -8.48 -9.66 -6.93
C VAL A 52 -8.16 -11.05 -6.41
N LYS A 53 -7.10 -11.67 -6.94
CA LYS A 53 -6.60 -12.96 -6.43
C LYS A 53 -5.49 -12.74 -5.41
N GLU A 54 -5.43 -13.62 -4.41
CA GLU A 54 -4.48 -13.55 -3.32
C GLU A 54 -3.01 -13.58 -3.79
N ASN A 55 -2.72 -14.24 -4.91
CA ASN A 55 -1.37 -14.31 -5.49
C ASN A 55 -0.96 -13.09 -6.32
N GLU A 56 -1.88 -12.15 -6.59
CA GLU A 56 -1.62 -10.98 -7.43
C GLU A 56 -1.49 -9.68 -6.61
N VAL A 57 -1.63 -9.77 -5.29
CA VAL A 57 -1.61 -8.65 -4.35
C VAL A 57 -0.75 -8.99 -3.15
N GLN A 58 -0.18 -7.99 -2.49
CA GLN A 58 0.45 -8.17 -1.20
C GLN A 58 -0.63 -8.26 -0.13
N VAL A 59 -0.65 -9.36 0.63
CA VAL A 59 -1.58 -9.53 1.74
C VAL A 59 -0.87 -9.19 3.05
N LEU A 60 -1.47 -8.29 3.81
CA LEU A 60 -1.01 -7.94 5.16
C LEU A 60 -2.09 -8.32 6.17
N GLU A 61 -1.67 -8.87 7.30
CA GLU A 61 -2.57 -9.17 8.41
C GLU A 61 -2.53 -8.05 9.43
N VAL A 62 -3.72 -7.64 9.89
CA VAL A 62 -3.86 -6.59 10.91
C VAL A 62 -4.41 -7.22 12.18
N ASN A 63 -3.75 -6.96 13.29
CA ASN A 63 -4.20 -7.43 14.59
C ASN A 63 -4.67 -6.30 15.52
N ASN A 64 -5.39 -6.67 16.57
CA ASN A 64 -6.04 -5.72 17.47
C ASN A 64 -5.04 -4.93 18.34
N LYS A 65 -3.78 -5.39 18.44
CA LYS A 65 -2.72 -4.63 19.12
C LYS A 65 -2.26 -3.46 18.23
N GLU A 66 -2.03 -3.71 16.96
CA GLU A 66 -1.67 -2.66 15.98
C GLU A 66 -2.79 -1.63 15.84
N GLU A 67 -4.06 -2.07 15.81
CA GLU A 67 -5.19 -1.13 15.79
C GLU A 67 -5.20 -0.20 17.00
N ARG A 68 -4.91 -0.72 18.21
CA ARG A 68 -4.79 0.12 19.42
C ARG A 68 -3.58 1.05 19.37
N GLU A 69 -2.47 0.58 18.83
CA GLU A 69 -1.25 1.38 18.72
C GLU A 69 -1.44 2.58 17.78
N TYR A 70 -2.08 2.37 16.64
CA TYR A 70 -2.23 3.41 15.61
C TYR A 70 -3.50 4.25 15.75
N LEU A 71 -4.57 3.69 16.33
CA LEU A 71 -5.87 4.39 16.47
C LEU A 71 -6.20 4.75 17.92
N GLY A 72 -5.33 4.39 18.88
CA GLY A 72 -5.48 4.75 20.29
C GLY A 72 -5.55 6.27 20.45
N GLY A 73 -6.64 6.77 21.05
CA GLY A 73 -6.90 8.20 21.25
C GLY A 73 -7.71 8.87 20.13
N VAL A 74 -7.86 8.22 18.98
CA VAL A 74 -8.80 8.63 17.91
C VAL A 74 -10.06 7.77 17.94
N ALA A 75 -9.88 6.45 18.12
CA ALA A 75 -10.95 5.49 18.30
C ALA A 75 -11.25 5.24 19.78
N THR A 76 -12.52 5.10 20.10
CA THR A 76 -12.96 4.63 21.43
C THR A 76 -12.73 3.13 21.58
N GLU A 77 -12.61 2.62 22.80
CA GLU A 77 -12.49 1.17 23.05
C GLU A 77 -13.65 0.36 22.46
N ALA A 78 -14.85 0.93 22.41
CA ALA A 78 -16.01 0.30 21.78
C ALA A 78 -15.85 0.14 20.26
N GLN A 79 -15.13 1.06 19.61
CA GLN A 79 -14.87 1.02 18.17
C GLN A 79 -13.69 0.10 17.83
N LEU A 80 -12.68 0.04 18.71
CA LEU A 80 -11.55 -0.88 18.56
C LEU A 80 -11.95 -2.33 18.85
N GLY A 81 -12.88 -2.53 19.78
CA GLY A 81 -13.38 -3.84 20.18
C GLY A 81 -12.26 -4.79 20.62
N THR A 82 -12.56 -6.09 20.62
CA THR A 82 -11.62 -7.15 21.01
C THR A 82 -11.22 -8.05 19.85
N LYS A 83 -11.84 -7.87 18.69
CA LYS A 83 -11.63 -8.68 17.48
C LYS A 83 -11.46 -7.76 16.28
N THR A 84 -10.52 -8.12 15.43
CA THR A 84 -10.13 -7.38 14.23
C THR A 84 -10.67 -8.09 12.99
N TYR A 85 -11.74 -7.54 12.44
CA TYR A 85 -12.38 -7.99 11.19
C TYR A 85 -12.16 -7.04 10.02
N SER A 86 -11.49 -5.91 10.28
CA SER A 86 -11.22 -4.86 9.31
C SER A 86 -10.53 -5.43 8.06
N CYS A 87 -10.87 -4.89 6.89
CA CYS A 87 -10.20 -5.23 5.64
C CYS A 87 -10.17 -4.00 4.73
N SER A 88 -9.10 -3.87 3.94
CA SER A 88 -8.96 -2.80 2.96
C SER A 88 -8.23 -3.31 1.72
N TYR A 89 -8.53 -2.69 0.58
CA TYR A 89 -7.81 -2.89 -0.66
C TYR A 89 -7.36 -1.53 -1.17
N VAL A 90 -6.08 -1.41 -1.49
CA VAL A 90 -5.46 -0.18 -1.99
C VAL A 90 -4.76 -0.49 -3.31
N GLU A 91 -5.12 0.27 -4.34
CA GLU A 91 -4.56 0.16 -5.68
C GLU A 91 -4.05 1.54 -6.10
N PRO A 92 -2.73 1.75 -6.14
CA PRO A 92 -2.16 3.01 -6.63
C PRO A 92 -2.59 3.24 -8.09
N THR A 93 -3.05 4.46 -8.38
CA THR A 93 -3.42 4.86 -9.75
C THR A 93 -2.48 5.97 -10.24
N ASN A 94 -2.32 6.12 -11.55
CA ASN A 94 -1.47 7.18 -12.11
C ASN A 94 -2.20 8.52 -12.22
N SER A 95 -3.53 8.50 -12.18
CA SER A 95 -4.41 9.64 -12.36
C SER A 95 -5.82 9.32 -11.89
N GLY A 96 -6.60 10.34 -11.51
CA GLY A 96 -8.02 10.18 -11.15
C GLY A 96 -8.33 10.59 -9.71
N GLY A 97 -7.32 10.98 -8.93
CA GLY A 97 -7.50 11.36 -7.54
C GLY A 97 -7.65 10.14 -6.62
N ILE A 98 -8.15 10.38 -5.41
CA ILE A 98 -8.39 9.33 -4.41
C ILE A 98 -9.84 8.85 -4.52
N ASN A 99 -10.06 7.57 -4.83
CA ASN A 99 -11.39 6.95 -4.88
C ASN A 99 -11.61 5.97 -3.72
N VAL A 100 -12.49 6.32 -2.79
CA VAL A 100 -12.80 5.45 -1.64
C VAL A 100 -14.20 4.85 -1.77
N LYS A 101 -14.26 3.52 -1.80
CA LYS A 101 -15.50 2.75 -1.62
C LYS A 101 -15.49 2.10 -0.25
N THR A 102 -16.60 2.21 0.46
CA THR A 102 -16.77 1.59 1.78
C THR A 102 -17.93 0.61 1.73
N ALA A 103 -17.80 -0.49 2.47
CA ALA A 103 -18.87 -1.46 2.64
C ALA A 103 -18.90 -1.88 4.11
N ASN A 104 -20.10 -1.89 4.69
CA ASN A 104 -20.31 -2.32 6.08
C ASN A 104 -19.44 -1.55 7.12
N ILE A 105 -19.21 -0.25 6.90
CA ILE A 105 -18.54 0.65 7.85
C ILE A 105 -19.58 1.59 8.46
N THR A 106 -19.54 1.76 9.79
CA THR A 106 -20.49 2.59 10.55
C THR A 106 -19.88 3.85 11.16
N TRP A 107 -18.56 3.89 11.35
CA TRP A 107 -17.88 4.99 12.05
C TRP A 107 -17.16 5.96 11.11
N VAL A 108 -16.50 5.45 10.07
CA VAL A 108 -15.70 6.26 9.14
C VAL A 108 -16.41 6.38 7.80
N THR A 109 -16.44 7.59 7.24
CA THR A 109 -17.01 7.84 5.89
C THR A 109 -15.93 7.77 4.81
N SER A 110 -16.33 7.54 3.56
CA SER A 110 -15.40 7.57 2.42
C SER A 110 -14.67 8.90 2.30
N SER A 111 -15.33 10.02 2.59
CA SER A 111 -14.71 11.36 2.60
C SER A 111 -13.66 11.50 3.71
N MET A 112 -13.90 10.95 4.91
CA MET A 112 -12.90 11.00 6.00
C MET A 112 -11.63 10.24 5.60
N VAL A 113 -11.77 9.07 4.98
CA VAL A 113 -10.62 8.31 4.47
C VAL A 113 -9.90 9.09 3.38
N ALA A 114 -10.62 9.59 2.37
CA ALA A 114 -10.03 10.34 1.27
C ALA A 114 -9.28 11.60 1.74
N SER A 115 -9.87 12.36 2.67
CA SER A 115 -9.23 13.55 3.26
C SER A 115 -7.99 13.20 4.08
N THR A 116 -8.01 12.09 4.82
CA THR A 116 -6.84 11.62 5.59
C THR A 116 -5.70 11.20 4.66
N LEU A 117 -6.01 10.44 3.59
CA LEU A 117 -5.02 10.04 2.59
C LEU A 117 -4.43 11.26 1.87
N SER A 118 -5.26 12.25 1.53
CA SER A 118 -4.81 13.50 0.93
C SER A 118 -3.90 14.30 1.87
N THR A 119 -4.24 14.35 3.18
CA THR A 119 -3.41 15.00 4.21
C THR A 119 -2.07 14.28 4.40
N ALA A 120 -2.05 12.96 4.23
CA ALA A 120 -0.84 12.15 4.24
C ALA A 120 0.03 12.31 2.97
N GLY A 121 -0.40 13.14 2.02
CA GLY A 121 0.35 13.44 0.78
C GLY A 121 0.03 12.49 -0.37
N MET A 122 -0.95 11.60 -0.24
CA MET A 122 -1.39 10.77 -1.35
C MET A 122 -2.19 11.59 -2.37
N THR A 123 -1.92 11.37 -3.65
CA THR A 123 -2.59 12.11 -4.75
C THR A 123 -3.48 11.22 -5.59
N ASN A 124 -3.11 9.96 -5.80
CA ASN A 124 -3.84 9.02 -6.66
C ASN A 124 -3.87 7.62 -6.02
N ALA A 125 -5.07 7.11 -5.71
CA ALA A 125 -5.29 5.80 -5.08
C ALA A 125 -6.77 5.39 -5.09
#